data_AF-A0A381UN45-F1
#
_entry.id   AF-A0A381UN45-F1
#
_cell.length_a   1.000
_cell.length_b   1.000
_cell.length_c   1.000
_cell.angle_alpha   90.00
_cell.angle_beta   90.00
_cell.angle_gamma   90.00
#
_symmetry.space_group_name_H-M   'P 1'
#
loop_
_entity.id
_entity.type
_entity.pdbx_description
1 polymer ?
#
loop_
_entity_poly.entity_id
_entity_poly.type
_entity_poly.pdbx_seq_one_letter_code
_entity_poly.pdbx_strand_id
1 'polypeptide(L)'
;MASTSVDEARSRLVDRVRDLAYLHSPDDLFTLASGRQSAHFFDMKPVMMDPDCAHLLGVLIHAEIEGIGGVDAVGGLELGAVPLTGIAIAKAGRGSSLRGFLVRKEP
;
A
#
# COMPACT_ATOMS: atom_id res chain seq x y z
N MET A 1 -1.62 -0.21 24.01
CA MET A 1 -2.44 -0.24 22.77
C MET A 1 -2.36 -1.67 22.25
N ALA A 2 -3.50 -2.32 22.01
CA ALA A 2 -3.51 -3.67 21.47
C ALA A 2 -2.81 -3.69 20.10
N SER A 3 -2.03 -4.73 19.82
CA SER A 3 -1.40 -4.91 18.51
C SER A 3 -2.45 -5.33 17.49
N THR A 4 -2.61 -4.56 16.41
CA THR A 4 -3.44 -4.93 15.26
C THR A 4 -2.91 -6.22 14.64
N SER A 5 -3.73 -7.27 14.56
CA SER A 5 -3.36 -8.52 13.90
C SER A 5 -3.37 -8.38 12.37
N VAL A 6 -2.73 -9.32 11.65
CA VAL A 6 -2.72 -9.34 10.18
C VAL A 6 -4.13 -9.46 9.60
N ASP A 7 -4.97 -10.35 10.16
CA ASP A 7 -6.34 -10.55 9.70
C ASP A 7 -7.23 -9.32 9.96
N GLU A 8 -7.08 -8.70 11.13
CA GLU A 8 -7.77 -7.45 11.46
C GLU A 8 -7.33 -6.33 10.52
N ALA A 9 -6.03 -6.19 10.28
CA ALA A 9 -5.48 -5.18 9.37
C ALA A 9 -6.03 -5.38 7.96
N ARG A 10 -6.08 -6.62 7.47
CA ARG A 10 -6.62 -6.98 6.16
C ARG A 10 -8.10 -6.64 6.05
N SER A 11 -8.92 -7.06 7.01
CA SER A 11 -10.36 -6.80 7.00
C SER A 11 -10.64 -5.29 6.98
N ARG A 12 -10.00 -4.54 7.88
CA ARG A 12 -10.19 -3.08 7.97
C ARG A 12 -9.69 -2.37 6.71
N LEU A 13 -8.59 -2.82 6.12
CA LEU A 13 -8.07 -2.21 4.90
C LEU A 13 -9.01 -2.44 3.71
N VAL A 14 -9.65 -3.60 3.61
CA VAL A 14 -10.68 -3.86 2.57
C VAL A 14 -11.83 -2.87 2.68
N ASP A 15 -12.31 -2.60 3.90
CA ASP A 15 -13.36 -1.61 4.12
C ASP A 15 -12.90 -0.20 3.72
N ARG A 16 -11.69 0.19 4.12
CA ARG A 16 -11.14 1.50 3.74
C ARG A 16 -10.89 1.63 2.24
N VAL A 17 -10.49 0.58 1.56
CA VAL A 17 -10.33 0.57 0.09
C VAL A 17 -11.69 0.75 -0.59
N ARG A 18 -12.73 0.11 -0.08
CA ARG A 18 -14.11 0.30 -0.57
C ARG A 18 -14.55 1.75 -0.41
N ASP A 19 -14.25 2.37 0.72
CA ASP A 19 -14.74 3.72 1.04
C ASP A 19 -13.92 4.83 0.38
N LEU A 20 -12.61 4.65 0.24
CA LEU A 20 -11.68 5.72 -0.17
C LEU A 20 -11.14 5.59 -1.60
N ALA A 21 -11.12 4.38 -2.17
CA ALA A 21 -10.41 4.11 -3.42
C ALA A 21 -11.29 3.50 -4.51
N TYR A 22 -12.39 2.83 -4.16
CA TYR A 22 -13.24 2.16 -5.12
C TYR A 22 -14.21 3.13 -5.79
N LEU A 23 -14.05 3.29 -7.11
CA LEU A 23 -14.92 4.08 -7.96
C LEU A 23 -15.71 3.13 -8.87
N HIS A 24 -17.02 3.34 -8.93
CA HIS A 24 -17.93 2.58 -9.78
C HIS A 24 -18.80 3.51 -10.60
N SER A 25 -18.76 3.36 -11.93
CA SER A 25 -19.53 4.15 -12.88
C SER A 25 -20.05 3.22 -14.00
N PRO A 26 -21.34 2.81 -13.94
CA PRO A 26 -21.91 1.89 -14.92
C PRO A 26 -22.19 2.57 -16.27
N ASP A 27 -22.51 3.86 -16.26
CA ASP A 27 -22.92 4.61 -17.45
C ASP A 27 -21.75 5.34 -18.13
N ASP A 28 -20.73 5.72 -17.36
CA ASP A 28 -19.51 6.38 -17.86
C ASP A 28 -18.27 5.55 -17.51
N LEU A 29 -17.88 4.66 -18.42
CA LEU A 29 -16.78 3.71 -18.18
C LEU A 29 -15.42 4.41 -18.09
N PHE A 30 -14.57 3.92 -17.17
CA PHE A 30 -13.18 4.34 -17.06
C PHE A 30 -12.32 3.68 -18.13
N THR A 31 -11.46 4.46 -18.80
CA THR A 31 -10.40 3.92 -19.66
C THR A 31 -9.17 3.58 -18.80
N LEU A 32 -8.82 2.31 -18.75
CA LEU A 32 -7.69 1.80 -17.98
C LEU A 32 -6.37 2.04 -18.71
N ALA A 33 -5.25 1.93 -17.99
CA ALA A 33 -3.90 2.02 -18.57
C ALA A 33 -3.64 0.97 -19.67
N SER A 34 -4.41 -0.11 -19.70
CA SER A 34 -4.38 -1.13 -20.76
C SER A 34 -5.15 -0.74 -22.02
N GLY A 35 -5.84 0.41 -22.03
CA GLY A 35 -6.75 0.85 -23.08
C GLY A 35 -8.16 0.24 -22.99
N ARG A 36 -8.39 -0.74 -22.10
CA ARG A 36 -9.72 -1.35 -21.90
C ARG A 36 -10.64 -0.41 -21.13
N GLN A 37 -11.94 -0.57 -21.34
CA GLN A 37 -12.96 0.12 -20.55
C GLN A 37 -13.48 -0.76 -19.42
N SER A 38 -13.79 -0.15 -18.27
CA SER A 38 -14.31 -0.83 -17.09
C SER A 38 -15.23 0.09 -16.31
N ALA A 39 -16.32 -0.44 -15.78
CA ALA A 39 -17.18 0.28 -14.83
C ALA A 39 -16.52 0.41 -13.45
N HIS A 40 -15.47 -0.37 -13.19
CA HIS A 40 -14.74 -0.41 -11.92
C HIS A 40 -13.36 0.23 -12.08
N PHE A 41 -13.02 1.12 -11.16
CA PHE A 41 -11.69 1.71 -11.05
C PHE A 41 -11.27 1.81 -9.58
N PHE A 42 -9.98 1.61 -9.30
CA PHE A 42 -9.42 1.74 -7.97
C PHE A 42 -8.33 2.81 -7.97
N ASP A 43 -8.63 3.99 -7.41
CA ASP A 43 -7.59 4.97 -7.11
C ASP A 43 -7.04 4.74 -5.70
N MET A 44 -5.91 4.05 -5.59
CA MET A 44 -5.32 3.71 -4.30
C MET A 44 -4.57 4.86 -3.62
N LYS A 45 -4.44 6.04 -4.27
CA LYS A 45 -3.69 7.18 -3.71
C LYS A 45 -4.26 7.65 -2.37
N PRO A 46 -5.59 7.82 -2.18
CA PRO A 46 -6.14 8.23 -0.89
C PRO A 46 -5.87 7.22 0.22
N VAL A 47 -5.96 5.91 -0.08
CA VAL A 47 -5.66 4.84 0.88
C VAL A 47 -4.18 4.87 1.32
N MET A 48 -3.25 5.12 0.40
CA MET A 48 -1.82 5.21 0.75
C MET A 48 -1.47 6.49 1.54
N MET A 49 -2.33 7.51 1.50
CA MET A 49 -2.12 8.81 2.16
C MET A 49 -3.00 9.01 3.40
N ASP A 50 -3.83 8.02 3.74
CA ASP A 50 -4.67 8.04 4.93
C ASP A 50 -3.90 7.49 6.15
N PRO A 51 -3.92 8.16 7.31
CA PRO A 51 -3.10 7.79 8.46
C PRO A 51 -3.47 6.43 9.06
N ASP A 52 -4.77 6.10 9.11
CA ASP A 52 -5.21 4.79 9.59
C ASP A 52 -4.78 3.70 8.62
N CYS A 53 -4.98 3.93 7.32
CA CYS A 53 -4.60 2.98 6.28
C CYS A 53 -3.09 2.78 6.22
N ALA A 54 -2.28 3.82 6.43
CA ALA A 54 -0.83 3.71 6.53
C ALA A 54 -0.41 2.75 7.66
N HIS A 55 -1.10 2.78 8.80
CA HIS A 55 -0.87 1.80 9.87
C HIS A 55 -1.20 0.37 9.40
N LEU A 56 -2.37 0.16 8.79
CA LEU A 56 -2.82 -1.17 8.32
C LEU A 56 -1.90 -1.72 7.24
N LEU A 57 -1.55 -0.90 6.25
CA LEU A 57 -0.58 -1.22 5.19
C LEU A 57 0.77 -1.59 5.81
N GLY A 58 1.25 -0.86 6.81
CA GLY A 58 2.49 -1.20 7.50
C GLY A 58 2.46 -2.57 8.15
N VAL A 59 1.37 -2.94 8.83
CA VAL A 59 1.21 -4.28 9.42
C VAL A 59 1.27 -5.36 8.34
N LEU A 60 0.55 -5.18 7.24
CA LEU A 60 0.51 -6.16 6.15
C LEU A 60 1.84 -6.27 5.41
N ILE A 61 2.49 -5.14 5.11
CA ILE A 61 3.81 -5.12 4.44
C ILE A 61 4.84 -5.85 5.31
N HIS A 62 4.87 -5.62 6.62
CA HIS A 62 5.82 -6.32 7.50
C HIS A 62 5.53 -7.82 7.59
N ALA A 63 4.27 -8.24 7.59
CA ALA A 63 3.93 -9.66 7.53
C ALA A 63 4.48 -10.33 6.26
N GLU A 64 4.41 -9.65 5.11
CA GLU A 64 5.00 -10.17 3.87
C GLU A 64 6.54 -10.17 3.92
N ILE A 65 7.17 -9.11 4.44
CA ILE A 65 8.63 -9.04 4.59
C ILE A 65 9.16 -10.14 5.51
N GLU A 66 8.49 -10.39 6.63
CA GLU A 66 8.84 -11.47 7.57
C GLU A 66 8.70 -12.85 6.91
N GLY A 67 7.68 -13.04 6.09
CA GLY A 67 7.49 -14.28 5.32
C GLY A 67 8.58 -14.53 4.27
N ILE A 68 9.14 -13.47 3.69
CA ILE A 68 10.28 -13.56 2.76
C ILE A 68 11.59 -13.89 3.52
N GLY A 69 11.81 -13.22 4.66
CA GLY A 69 13.01 -13.38 5.48
C GLY A 69 14.28 -12.77 4.86
N GLY A 70 15.26 -12.40 5.70
CA GLY A 70 16.57 -11.91 5.24
C GLY A 70 16.53 -10.64 4.37
N VAL A 71 15.50 -9.80 4.54
CA VAL A 71 15.34 -8.57 3.74
C VAL A 71 16.12 -7.41 4.39
N ASP A 72 17.16 -6.93 3.69
CA ASP A 72 17.96 -5.79 4.15
C ASP A 72 17.38 -4.43 3.74
N ALA A 73 16.65 -4.39 2.62
CA ALA A 73 16.11 -3.16 2.06
C ALA A 73 14.80 -3.36 1.30
N VAL A 74 13.96 -2.33 1.30
CA VAL A 74 12.70 -2.23 0.56
C VAL A 74 12.69 -0.95 -0.26
N GLY A 75 12.15 -1.02 -1.48
CA GLY A 75 12.06 0.12 -2.37
C GLY A 75 11.18 -0.18 -3.56
N GLY A 76 10.90 0.84 -4.37
CA GLY A 76 10.11 0.67 -5.57
C GLY A 76 10.13 1.88 -6.49
N LEU A 77 9.54 1.69 -7.67
CA LEU A 77 9.49 2.68 -8.73
C LEU A 77 8.57 3.85 -8.37
N GLU A 78 9.06 5.06 -8.58
CA GLU A 78 8.28 6.28 -8.41
C GLU A 78 7.06 6.37 -9.34
N LEU A 79 6.00 7.10 -8.99
CA LEU A 79 5.76 7.75 -7.70
C LEU A 79 4.96 6.87 -6.73
N GLY A 80 4.23 5.87 -7.24
CA GLY A 80 3.28 5.08 -6.47
C GLY A 80 3.90 4.22 -5.38
N ALA A 81 5.13 3.73 -5.56
CA ALA A 81 5.80 2.92 -4.54
C ALA A 81 6.40 3.75 -3.41
N VAL A 82 6.62 5.06 -3.60
CA VAL A 82 7.32 5.92 -2.63
C VAL A 82 6.60 5.97 -1.27
N PRO A 83 5.27 6.19 -1.19
CA PRO A 83 4.56 6.18 0.08
C PRO A 83 4.64 4.81 0.78
N LEU A 84 4.55 3.71 0.02
CA LEU A 84 4.60 2.36 0.57
C LEU A 84 5.99 2.04 1.16
N THR A 85 7.06 2.43 0.47
CA THR A 85 8.43 2.32 1.02
C THR A 85 8.56 3.13 2.31
N GLY A 86 8.03 4.35 2.34
CA GLY A 86 8.04 5.21 3.53
C GLY A 86 7.29 4.58 4.71
N ILE A 87 6.11 4.01 4.45
CA ILE A 87 5.32 3.28 5.45
C ILE A 87 6.10 2.07 5.98
N ALA A 88 6.70 1.28 5.09
CA ALA A 88 7.44 0.08 5.45
C ALA A 88 8.59 0.39 6.42
N ILE A 89 9.42 1.39 6.11
CA ILE A 89 10.54 1.76 6.98
C ILE A 89 10.10 2.44 8.28
N ALA A 90 9.04 3.27 8.24
CA ALA A 90 8.55 3.95 9.41
C ALA A 90 7.86 3.00 10.41
N LYS A 91 7.31 1.89 9.92
CA LYS A 91 6.63 0.88 10.72
C LYS A 91 7.53 -0.27 11.19
N ALA A 92 8.81 -0.25 10.80
CA ALA A 92 9.77 -1.26 11.21
C ALA A 92 9.92 -1.32 12.74
N GLY A 93 10.15 -2.54 13.25
CA GLY A 93 10.39 -2.77 14.68
C GLY A 93 11.57 -1.96 15.22
N ARG A 94 11.56 -1.65 16.52
CA ARG A 94 12.68 -0.96 17.16
C ARG A 94 13.96 -1.79 17.00
N GLY A 95 15.02 -1.15 16.51
CA GLY A 95 16.29 -1.82 16.22
C GLY A 95 16.35 -2.55 14.87
N SER A 96 15.30 -2.47 14.05
CA SER A 96 15.34 -2.98 12.68
C SER A 96 16.42 -2.29 11.86
N SER A 97 17.14 -3.08 11.07
CA SER A 97 18.13 -2.62 10.10
C SER A 97 17.54 -2.36 8.71
N LEU A 98 16.22 -2.57 8.52
CA LEU A 98 15.55 -2.44 7.23
C LEU A 98 15.73 -1.03 6.65
N ARG A 99 16.31 -0.93 5.46
CA ARG A 99 16.54 0.34 4.76
C ARG A 99 15.52 0.58 3.66
N GLY A 100 15.21 1.86 3.42
CA GLY A 100 14.38 2.29 2.31
C GLY A 100 15.23 2.79 1.15
N PHE A 101 14.82 2.51 -0.08
CA PHE A 101 15.37 3.15 -1.29
C PHE A 101 14.27 3.49 -2.30
N LEU A 102 14.60 4.37 -3.24
CA LEU A 102 13.68 4.87 -4.26
C LEU A 102 14.28 4.60 -5.63
N VAL A 103 13.45 4.14 -6.57
CA VAL A 103 13.85 3.94 -7.96
C VAL A 103 13.17 5.00 -8.81
N ARG A 104 13.97 5.79 -9.53
CA ARG A 104 13.45 6.80 -10.47
C ARG A 104 13.22 6.16 -11.84
N LYS A 105 12.23 6.66 -12.59
CA LYS A 105 11.96 6.18 -13.97
C LYS A 105 13.07 6.56 -14.93
N GLU A 106 13.63 7.74 -14.72
CA GLU A 106 14.72 8.30 -15.48
C GLU A 106 15.83 8.75 -14.51
N PRO A 107 17.13 8.59 -14.87
CA PRO A 107 18.26 8.96 -14.02
C PRO A 107 18.21 10.40 -13.46
#